data_AF-A0A817PL33-F1
#
_entry.id   AF-A0A817PL33-F1
#
_cell.length_a   1.000
_cell.length_b   1.000
_cell.length_c   1.000
_cell.angle_alpha   90.00
_cell.angle_beta   90.00
_cell.angle_gamma   90.00
#
_symmetry.space_group_name_H-M   'P 1'
#
loop_
_entity.id
_entity.type
_entity.pdbx_description
1 polymer ?
#
loop_
_entity_poly.entity_id
_entity_poly.type
_entity_poly.pdbx_seq_one_letter_code
_entity_poly.pdbx_strand_id
1 'polypeptide(L)'
;MASSSSMKSLCSTCGNKGVGIFKCEGCLQTFCRKHSNEHRDLLIHQLDEIIFEHDTLQQTIIELKDKRNDHYRLIEQVNEWERDSIMKIQRTATDIREDIEKLIALQNGNICI
;
A
#
# COMPACT_ATOMS: atom_id res chain seq x y z
N MET A 1 -46.30 -40.12 -32.94
CA MET A 1 -44.85 -40.12 -32.68
C MET A 1 -44.46 -38.68 -32.39
N ALA A 2 -44.07 -38.36 -31.16
CA ALA A 2 -43.67 -37.00 -30.79
C ALA A 2 -42.26 -36.74 -31.31
N SER A 3 -42.14 -35.87 -32.31
CA SER A 3 -40.85 -35.40 -32.81
C SER A 3 -40.27 -34.41 -31.80
N SER A 4 -39.34 -34.86 -30.95
CA SER A 4 -38.53 -33.97 -30.13
C SER A 4 -37.55 -33.22 -31.04
N SER A 5 -37.95 -32.05 -31.51
CA SER A 5 -37.02 -31.11 -32.13
C SER A 5 -36.07 -30.61 -31.03
N SER A 6 -34.93 -31.28 -30.83
CA SER A 6 -33.82 -30.71 -30.07
C SER A 6 -33.40 -29.41 -30.75
N MET A 7 -33.86 -28.27 -30.24
CA MET A 7 -33.38 -26.95 -30.66
C MET A 7 -31.89 -26.92 -30.36
N LYS A 8 -31.06 -27.15 -31.39
CA LYS A 8 -29.61 -27.04 -31.27
C LYS A 8 -29.30 -25.61 -30.87
N SER A 9 -28.65 -25.42 -29.72
CA SER A 9 -28.17 -24.10 -29.33
C SER A 9 -27.19 -23.60 -30.38
N LEU A 10 -27.34 -22.34 -30.79
CA LEU A 10 -26.49 -21.72 -31.79
C LEU A 10 -25.34 -20.98 -31.11
N CYS A 11 -24.24 -20.83 -31.83
CA CYS A 11 -23.12 -20.04 -31.32
C CYS A 11 -23.51 -18.55 -31.24
N SER A 12 -23.33 -17.93 -30.07
CA SER A 12 -23.62 -16.53 -29.80
C SER A 12 -22.80 -15.56 -30.67
N THR A 13 -21.61 -15.96 -31.11
CA THR A 13 -20.74 -15.12 -31.98
C THR A 13 -21.02 -15.33 -33.47
N CYS A 14 -21.24 -16.58 -33.91
CA CYS A 14 -21.53 -16.89 -35.33
C CYS A 14 -23.00 -16.72 -35.73
N GLY A 15 -23.91 -16.73 -34.76
CA GLY A 15 -25.33 -16.97 -34.98
C GLY A 15 -25.60 -18.31 -35.66
N ASN A 16 -26.43 -18.28 -36.72
CA ASN A 16 -26.90 -19.46 -37.45
C ASN A 16 -25.80 -20.25 -38.20
N LYS A 17 -24.56 -19.74 -38.26
CA LYS A 17 -23.47 -20.35 -39.04
C LYS A 17 -22.71 -21.46 -38.28
N GLY A 18 -22.90 -21.59 -36.98
CA GLY A 18 -22.20 -22.57 -36.16
C GLY A 18 -23.10 -23.18 -35.10
N VAL A 19 -23.09 -24.51 -35.01
CA VAL A 19 -23.75 -25.23 -33.92
C VAL A 19 -22.97 -24.96 -32.64
N GLY A 20 -23.68 -24.53 -31.61
CA GLY A 20 -23.16 -24.38 -30.26
C GLY A 20 -22.87 -25.75 -29.67
N ILE A 21 -21.63 -25.96 -29.22
CA ILE A 21 -21.19 -27.23 -28.63
C ILE A 21 -20.76 -27.07 -27.17
N PHE A 22 -20.51 -25.84 -26.74
CA PHE A 22 -20.05 -25.51 -25.41
C PHE A 22 -20.85 -24.31 -24.89
N LYS A 23 -21.40 -24.41 -23.69
CA LYS A 23 -22.03 -23.30 -22.99
C LYS A 23 -21.09 -22.87 -21.86
N CYS A 24 -20.76 -21.58 -21.84
CA CYS A 24 -20.04 -21.01 -20.71
C CYS A 24 -21.06 -20.67 -19.61
N GLU A 25 -20.94 -21.29 -18.44
CA GLU A 25 -21.84 -21.00 -17.31
C GLU A 25 -21.55 -19.64 -16.65
N GLY A 26 -20.39 -19.04 -16.91
CA GLY A 26 -20.04 -17.71 -16.41
C GLY A 26 -20.77 -16.58 -17.15
N CYS A 27 -20.75 -16.59 -18.48
CA CYS A 27 -21.41 -15.56 -19.30
C CYS A 27 -22.76 -16.02 -19.89
N LEU A 28 -23.17 -17.27 -19.62
CA LEU A 28 -24.39 -17.92 -20.12
C LEU A 28 -24.50 -18.00 -21.65
N GLN A 29 -23.42 -17.73 -22.39
CA GLN A 29 -23.38 -17.80 -23.84
C GLN A 29 -22.97 -19.18 -24.34
N THR A 30 -23.47 -19.55 -25.52
CA THR A 30 -23.11 -20.81 -26.18
C THR A 30 -22.16 -20.53 -27.34
N PHE A 31 -21.10 -21.30 -27.48
CA PHE A 31 -20.08 -21.11 -28.50
C PHE A 31 -19.88 -22.38 -29.35
N CYS A 32 -19.52 -22.17 -30.62
CA CYS A 32 -18.93 -23.23 -31.42
C CYS A 32 -17.48 -23.46 -30.97
N ARG A 33 -16.82 -24.52 -31.47
CA ARG A 33 -15.45 -24.87 -31.05
C ARG A 33 -14.46 -23.71 -31.15
N LYS A 34 -14.50 -22.96 -32.25
CA LYS A 34 -13.58 -21.83 -32.50
C LYS A 34 -13.79 -20.72 -31.48
N HIS A 35 -15.02 -20.19 -31.38
CA HIS A 35 -15.33 -19.09 -30.47
C HIS A 35 -15.25 -19.49 -28.99
N SER A 36 -15.34 -20.79 -28.67
CA SER A 36 -15.08 -21.27 -27.32
C SER A 36 -13.60 -21.15 -26.93
N ASN A 37 -12.68 -21.34 -27.88
CA ASN A 37 -11.24 -21.16 -27.63
C ASN A 37 -10.91 -19.67 -27.53
N GLU A 38 -11.40 -18.86 -28.47
CA GLU A 38 -11.21 -17.40 -28.45
C GLU A 38 -11.78 -16.78 -27.16
N HIS A 39 -12.93 -17.27 -26.69
CA HIS A 39 -13.49 -16.84 -25.41
C HIS A 39 -12.58 -17.18 -24.23
N ARG A 40 -11.97 -18.37 -24.23
CA ARG A 40 -11.00 -18.78 -23.19
C ARG A 40 -9.73 -17.92 -23.25
N ASP A 41 -9.21 -17.66 -24.44
CA ASP A 41 -8.01 -16.83 -24.62
C ASP A 41 -8.27 -15.40 -24.11
N LEU A 42 -9.45 -14.84 -24.41
CA LEU A 42 -9.87 -13.55 -23.88
C LEU A 42 -9.96 -13.54 -22.35
N LEU A 43 -10.50 -14.60 -21.73
CA LEU A 43 -10.55 -14.71 -20.27
C LEU A 43 -9.16 -14.83 -19.64
N ILE A 44 -8.23 -15.56 -20.29
CA ILE A 44 -6.84 -15.66 -19.84
C ILE A 44 -6.19 -14.28 -19.87
N HIS A 45 -6.34 -13.53 -20.96
CA HIS A 45 -5.80 -12.17 -21.06
C HIS A 45 -6.36 -11.22 -20.00
N GLN A 46 -7.66 -11.28 -19.72
CA GLN A 46 -8.26 -10.48 -18.65
C GLN A 46 -7.72 -10.87 -17.27
N LEU A 47 -7.51 -12.16 -17.03
CA LEU A 47 -6.93 -12.63 -15.77
C LEU A 47 -5.48 -12.18 -15.62
N ASP A 48 -4.67 -12.26 -16.69
CA ASP A 48 -3.28 -11.79 -16.68
C ASP A 48 -3.20 -10.29 -16.36
N GLU A 49 -4.12 -9.48 -16.90
CA GLU A 49 -4.21 -8.05 -16.59
C GLU A 49 -4.54 -7.82 -15.11
N ILE A 50 -5.52 -8.55 -14.56
CA ILE A 50 -5.86 -8.48 -13.13
C ILE A 50 -4.68 -8.88 -12.24
N ILE A 51 -3.95 -9.94 -12.60
CA ILE A 51 -2.76 -10.38 -11.86
C ILE A 51 -1.68 -9.30 -11.90
N PHE A 52 -1.44 -8.71 -13.07
CA PHE A 52 -0.47 -7.63 -13.23
C PHE A 52 -0.84 -6.39 -12.39
N GLU A 53 -2.11 -5.99 -12.39
CA GLU A 53 -2.60 -4.89 -11.55
C GLU A 53 -2.44 -5.21 -10.06
N HIS A 54 -2.80 -6.43 -9.65
CA HIS A 54 -2.63 -6.91 -8.28
C HIS A 54 -1.17 -6.81 -7.82
N ASP A 55 -0.23 -7.32 -8.62
CA ASP A 55 1.19 -7.32 -8.29
C ASP A 55 1.75 -5.90 -8.21
N THR A 56 1.31 -5.02 -9.11
CA THR A 56 1.66 -3.59 -9.11
C THR A 56 1.16 -2.90 -7.84
N LEU A 57 -0.08 -3.17 -7.44
CA LEU A 57 -0.66 -2.63 -6.20
C LEU A 57 0.08 -3.13 -4.96
N GLN A 58 0.39 -4.44 -4.91
CA GLN A 58 1.13 -5.04 -3.81
C GLN A 58 2.52 -4.40 -3.67
N GLN A 59 3.24 -4.23 -4.77
CA GLN A 59 4.55 -3.59 -4.79
C GLN A 59 4.47 -2.13 -4.31
N THR A 60 3.46 -1.38 -4.78
CA THR A 60 3.22 0.01 -4.37
C THR A 60 2.98 0.11 -2.85
N ILE A 61 2.20 -0.81 -2.27
CA ILE A 61 1.93 -0.85 -0.83
C ILE A 61 3.21 -1.10 -0.03
N ILE A 62 4.07 -2.02 -0.50
CA ILE A 62 5.36 -2.32 0.15
C ILE A 62 6.24 -1.07 0.16
N GLU A 63 6.40 -0.41 -0.98
CA GLU A 63 7.23 0.80 -1.11
C GLU A 63 6.73 1.97 -0.24
N LEU A 64 5.40 2.13 -0.14
CA LEU A 64 4.80 3.15 0.74
C LEU A 64 5.06 2.84 2.22
N LYS A 65 5.02 1.57 2.61
CA LYS A 65 5.31 1.15 3.99
C LYS A 65 6.76 1.46 4.36
N ASP A 66 7.71 1.16 3.48
CA ASP A 66 9.13 1.43 3.70
C ASP A 66 9.41 2.93 3.82
N LYS A 67 8.87 3.73 2.88
CA LYS A 67 8.98 5.21 2.93
C LYS A 67 8.37 5.81 4.20
N ARG A 68 7.23 5.29 4.65
CA ARG A 68 6.58 5.74 5.89
C ARG A 68 7.43 5.42 7.11
N ASN A 69 8.11 4.28 7.11
CA ASN A 69 8.99 3.87 8.19
C ASN A 69 10.23 4.79 8.28
N ASP A 70 10.81 5.12 7.12
CA ASP A 70 11.93 6.09 7.05
C ASP A 70 11.51 7.48 7.54
N HIS A 71 10.34 7.97 7.12
CA HIS A 71 9.82 9.26 7.59
C HIS A 71 9.60 9.26 9.10
N TYR A 72 9.01 8.19 9.65
CA TYR A 72 8.81 8.05 11.09
C TYR A 72 10.15 8.08 11.86
N ARG A 73 11.16 7.35 11.38
CA ARG A 73 12.51 7.32 11.99
C ARG A 73 13.17 8.69 12.00
N LEU A 74 13.08 9.45 10.90
CA LEU A 74 13.65 10.81 10.83
C LEU A 74 12.97 11.77 11.82
N ILE A 75 11.64 11.71 11.94
CA ILE A 75 10.91 12.52 12.92
C ILE A 75 11.30 12.16 14.35
N GLU A 76 11.48 10.87 14.65
CA GLU A 76 11.94 10.42 15.97
C GLU A 76 13.34 10.98 16.30
N GLN A 77 14.27 10.97 15.34
CA GLN A 77 15.60 11.57 15.51
C GLN A 77 15.53 13.10 15.74
N VAL A 78 14.64 13.81 15.04
CA VAL A 78 14.43 15.24 15.27
C VAL A 78 13.90 15.49 16.69
N ASN A 79 12.92 14.71 17.14
CA ASN A 79 12.37 14.82 18.48
C ASN A 79 13.40 14.52 19.57
N GLU A 80 14.27 13.52 19.34
CA GLU A 80 15.38 13.21 20.24
C GLU A 80 16.39 14.36 20.30
N TRP A 81 16.83 14.86 19.14
CA TRP A 81 17.72 16.01 19.05
C TRP A 81 17.14 17.25 19.75
N GLU A 82 15.85 17.51 19.60
CA GLU A 82 15.16 18.64 20.24
C GLU A 82 15.21 18.51 21.77
N ARG A 83 14.81 17.34 22.31
CA ARG A 83 14.84 17.08 23.75
C ARG A 83 16.25 17.24 24.33
N ASP A 84 17.24 16.63 23.69
CA ASP A 84 18.63 16.67 24.14
C ASP A 84 19.18 18.10 24.13
N SER A 85 18.82 18.88 23.10
CA SER A 85 19.24 20.27 22.98
C SER A 85 18.64 21.13 24.08
N ILE A 86 17.34 20.98 24.35
CA ILE A 86 16.66 21.68 25.46
C ILE A 86 17.31 21.31 26.79
N MET A 87 17.54 20.02 27.05
CA MET A 87 18.17 19.55 28.29
C MET A 87 19.58 20.14 28.48
N LYS A 88 20.39 20.17 27.41
CA LYS A 88 21.74 20.77 27.46
C LYS A 88 21.69 22.25 27.79
N ILE A 89 20.80 23.00 27.13
CA ILE A 89 20.64 24.44 27.39
C ILE A 89 20.20 24.68 28.84
N GLN A 90 19.20 23.92 29.31
CA GLN A 90 18.70 24.04 30.68
C GLN A 90 19.79 23.72 31.71
N ARG A 91 20.53 22.62 31.52
CA ARG A 91 21.61 22.23 32.43
C ARG A 91 22.69 23.31 32.51
N THR A 92 23.20 23.76 31.35
CA THR A 92 24.20 24.82 31.31
C THR A 92 23.70 26.11 31.97
N ALA A 93 22.43 26.48 31.74
CA ALA A 93 21.86 27.66 32.39
C ALA A 93 21.74 27.49 33.92
N THR A 94 21.41 26.30 34.40
CA THR A 94 21.39 25.99 35.84
C THR A 94 22.79 26.06 36.44
N ASP A 95 23.78 25.42 35.82
CA ASP A 95 25.16 25.40 36.28
C ASP A 95 25.72 26.84 36.41
N ILE A 96 25.47 27.70 35.40
CA ILE A 96 25.88 29.11 35.43
C ILE A 96 25.19 29.88 36.56
N ARG A 97 23.88 29.66 36.79
CA ARG A 97 23.15 30.32 37.88
C ARG A 97 23.73 29.93 39.25
N GLU A 98 23.99 28.66 39.47
CA GLU A 98 24.59 28.17 40.71
C GLU A 98 25.98 28.76 40.95
N ASP A 99 26.79 28.90 39.90
CA ASP A 99 28.12 29.49 40.00
C ASP A 99 28.06 30.99 40.34
N ILE A 100 27.10 31.73 39.75
CA ILE A 100 26.86 33.13 40.11
C ILE A 100 26.45 33.25 41.58
N GLU A 101 25.54 32.40 42.07
CA GLU A 101 25.10 32.42 43.47
C GLU A 101 26.28 32.17 44.44
N LYS A 102 27.15 31.21 44.13
CA LYS A 102 28.37 30.95 44.91
C LYS A 102 29.30 32.17 44.92
N LEU A 103 29.52 32.82 43.78
CA LEU A 103 30.36 34.01 43.69
C LEU A 103 29.82 35.17 44.53
N ILE A 104 28.51 35.41 44.48
CA ILE A 104 27.85 36.45 45.29
C ILE A 104 27.98 36.12 46.78
N ALA A 105 27.78 34.86 47.19
CA ALA A 105 27.93 34.45 48.59
C ALA A 105 29.36 34.66 49.12
N LEU A 106 30.37 34.36 48.29
CA LEU A 106 31.78 34.59 48.64
C LEU A 106 32.11 36.08 48.77
N GLN A 107 31.57 36.94 47.90
CA GLN A 107 31.73 38.39 48.02
C GLN A 107 31.11 38.93 49.32
N ASN A 108 29.92 38.46 49.69
CA ASN A 108 29.23 38.92 50.90
C ASN A 108 29.92 38.43 52.20
N GLY A 109 30.57 37.26 52.17
CA GLY A 109 31.37 36.75 53.29
C GLY A 109 32.68 37.52 53.52
N ASN A 110 33.26 38.11 52.46
CA ASN A 110 34.51 38.87 52.54
C ASN A 110 34.34 40.35 52.92
N ILE A 111 33.11 40.86 53.04
CA ILE A 111 32.82 42.27 53.36
C ILE A 111 32.69 42.52 54.88
N CYS A 112 32.78 41.48 55.73
CA CYS A 112 32.82 41.62 57.19
C CYS A 112 34.25 41.49 57.75
N ILE A 113 35.10 42.52 57.56
CA ILE A 113 36.29 42.73 58.39
C ILE A 113 36.50 44.23 58.61
#